data_AF-A0A7K0X2M5-F1
#
_entry.id   AF-A0A7K0X2M5-F1
#
_cell.length_a   1.000
_cell.length_b   1.000
_cell.length_c   1.000
_cell.angle_alpha   90.00
_cell.angle_beta   90.00
_cell.angle_gamma   90.00
#
_symmetry.space_group_name_H-M   'P 1'
#
loop_
_entity.id
_entity.type
_entity.pdbx_description
1 polymer ?
#
loop_
_entity_poly.entity_id
_entity_poly.type
_entity_poly.pdbx_seq_one_letter_code
_entity_poly.pdbx_strand_id
1 'polypeptide(L)'
;MSSVHAIQTGGARAPVGRDDQLRTAEQVLRTDSVQVVGMPGTGVTALVETVVRRRADAGHPVLRVPPSPWSPRPTTPLEQVGTLLSHTDSPTVVVDDAHLVPVPDLEALLAAVEGRGGRVVIGVHPGDLVDRDVVHLPGLPRDAVRRLLESALGHRPGLSEELLVAGLARVTRGHVSHLRALLEPEVLRALAGLAAREQDLDALRTPFADALATRTHATLADLDEDSRLAASIVAVAGPHAPGALLDAAAGIDQLARAREARLLERHGETHRYRHAAVRDLVRRSLPVDVLAEARWRLGVGAQATGLHHAPAGVF
;
A
#
# COMPACT_ATOMS: atom_id res chain seq x y z
N MET A 1 -7.94 21.42 14.36
CA MET A 1 -7.94 22.02 13.01
C MET A 1 -7.19 21.03 12.12
N SER A 2 -7.90 20.16 11.40
CA SER A 2 -7.28 19.19 10.48
C SER A 2 -7.01 19.88 9.16
N SER A 3 -5.73 20.07 8.84
CA SER A 3 -5.26 20.69 7.61
C SER A 3 -5.47 19.76 6.42
N VAL A 4 -6.37 20.13 5.52
CA VAL A 4 -6.45 19.55 4.17
C VAL A 4 -5.33 20.18 3.35
N HIS A 5 -4.32 19.40 3.01
CA HIS A 5 -3.23 19.86 2.15
C HIS A 5 -3.68 19.91 0.69
N ALA A 6 -3.52 21.07 0.05
CA ALA A 6 -3.29 21.10 -1.39
C ALA A 6 -2.02 20.26 -1.67
N ILE A 7 -2.17 19.19 -2.43
CA ILE A 7 -1.10 18.21 -2.62
C ILE A 7 0.03 18.83 -3.45
N GLN A 8 1.23 18.91 -2.87
CA GLN A 8 2.47 18.91 -3.66
C GLN A 8 2.57 17.55 -4.35
N THR A 9 2.38 17.53 -5.67
CA THR A 9 2.49 16.35 -6.52
C THR A 9 3.95 15.91 -6.63
N GLY A 10 4.45 15.18 -5.61
CA GLY A 10 5.70 14.46 -5.71
C GLY A 10 5.67 13.52 -6.92
N GLY A 11 6.72 13.54 -7.75
CA GLY A 11 6.80 12.90 -9.07
C GLY A 11 6.70 11.37 -9.05
N ALA A 12 5.50 10.84 -8.86
CA ALA A 12 5.24 9.41 -9.01
C ALA A 12 5.23 9.03 -10.50
N ARG A 13 6.18 8.18 -10.92
CA ARG A 13 6.23 7.58 -12.26
C ARG A 13 4.95 6.76 -12.51
N ALA A 14 4.51 6.72 -13.77
CA ALA A 14 3.35 5.92 -14.17
C ALA A 14 3.49 4.44 -13.74
N PRO A 15 2.40 3.78 -13.30
CA PRO A 15 2.45 2.40 -12.84
C PRO A 15 2.78 1.47 -14.01
N VAL A 16 3.92 0.79 -13.92
CA VAL A 16 4.45 -0.06 -14.99
C VAL A 16 3.47 -1.18 -15.32
N GLY A 17 3.07 -1.28 -16.61
CA GLY A 17 2.23 -2.37 -17.10
C GLY A 17 0.77 -2.33 -16.65
N ARG A 18 0.29 -1.13 -16.34
CA ARG A 18 -1.11 -0.86 -15.99
C ARG A 18 -1.81 0.08 -16.99
N ASP A 19 -1.27 0.20 -18.20
CA ASP A 19 -1.72 1.18 -19.18
C ASP A 19 -3.20 1.00 -19.56
N ASP A 20 -3.65 -0.26 -19.69
CA ASP A 20 -5.05 -0.56 -19.98
C ASP A 20 -5.97 -0.25 -18.79
N GLN A 21 -5.62 -0.67 -17.57
CA GLN A 21 -6.43 -0.36 -16.38
C GLN A 21 -6.49 1.15 -16.13
N LEU A 22 -5.38 1.86 -16.35
CA LEU A 22 -5.32 3.31 -16.23
C LEU A 22 -6.23 3.99 -17.25
N ARG A 23 -6.16 3.56 -18.52
CA ARG A 23 -7.01 4.08 -19.60
C ARG A 23 -8.49 3.83 -19.32
N THR A 24 -8.85 2.62 -18.88
CA THR A 24 -10.23 2.27 -18.52
C THR A 24 -10.72 3.12 -17.35
N ALA A 25 -9.93 3.25 -16.28
CA ALA A 25 -10.32 4.06 -15.12
C ALA A 25 -10.53 5.53 -15.49
N GLU A 26 -9.63 6.10 -16.31
CA GLU A 26 -9.77 7.46 -16.82
C GLU A 26 -10.98 7.64 -17.74
N GLN A 27 -11.30 6.64 -18.55
CA GLN A 27 -12.47 6.66 -19.43
C GLN A 27 -13.77 6.63 -18.63
N VAL A 28 -13.90 5.73 -17.67
CA VAL A 28 -15.05 5.65 -16.75
C VAL A 28 -15.21 6.97 -16.01
N LEU A 29 -14.11 7.53 -15.47
CA LEU A 29 -14.13 8.75 -14.66
C LEU A 29 -14.63 10.00 -15.40
N ARG A 30 -14.66 9.97 -16.75
CA ARG A 30 -15.25 11.05 -17.56
C ARG A 30 -16.77 11.08 -17.48
N THR A 31 -17.39 9.93 -17.27
CA THR A 31 -18.85 9.77 -17.29
C THR A 31 -19.42 9.43 -15.93
N ASP A 32 -18.70 8.65 -15.11
CA ASP A 32 -19.18 8.11 -13.83
C ASP A 32 -18.07 7.99 -12.78
N SER A 33 -18.43 7.65 -11.54
CA SER A 33 -17.50 7.29 -10.46
C SER A 33 -16.89 5.91 -10.74
N VAL A 34 -15.64 5.69 -10.34
CA VAL A 34 -14.90 4.46 -10.64
C VAL A 34 -14.38 3.79 -9.38
N GLN A 35 -14.48 2.47 -9.35
CA GLN A 35 -13.90 1.63 -8.32
C GLN A 35 -12.73 0.81 -8.87
N VAL A 36 -11.55 0.97 -8.27
CA VAL A 36 -10.35 0.20 -8.58
C VAL A 36 -10.18 -0.89 -7.53
N VAL A 37 -10.34 -2.14 -7.96
CA VAL A 37 -10.34 -3.31 -7.07
C VAL A 37 -9.09 -4.15 -7.30
N GLY A 38 -8.34 -4.44 -6.24
CA GLY A 38 -7.19 -5.32 -6.33
C GLY A 38 -6.77 -5.88 -4.98
N MET A 39 -6.15 -7.06 -4.98
CA MET A 39 -5.59 -7.63 -3.75
C MET A 39 -4.55 -6.69 -3.12
N PRO A 40 -4.29 -6.78 -1.81
CA PRO A 40 -3.19 -6.07 -1.16
C PRO A 40 -1.87 -6.19 -1.94
N GLY A 41 -1.18 -5.06 -2.12
CA GLY A 41 0.10 -5.01 -2.82
C GLY A 41 0.06 -5.13 -4.35
N THR A 42 -1.11 -5.16 -5.00
CA THR A 42 -1.24 -5.20 -6.48
C THR A 42 -1.04 -3.84 -7.17
N GLY A 43 -1.04 -2.76 -6.40
CA GLY A 43 -0.83 -1.39 -6.89
C GLY A 43 -2.11 -0.55 -7.04
N VAL A 44 -3.17 -0.84 -6.28
CA VAL A 44 -4.41 -0.05 -6.25
C VAL A 44 -4.12 1.43 -5.98
N THR A 45 -3.48 1.75 -4.85
CA THR A 45 -3.06 3.12 -4.51
C THR A 45 -2.26 3.79 -5.63
N ALA A 46 -1.28 3.10 -6.22
CA ALA A 46 -0.44 3.67 -7.28
C ALA A 46 -1.23 4.01 -8.57
N LEU A 47 -2.24 3.21 -8.90
CA LEU A 47 -3.12 3.49 -10.04
C LEU A 47 -4.07 4.64 -9.71
N VAL A 48 -4.72 4.61 -8.54
CA VAL A 48 -5.59 5.69 -8.05
C VAL A 48 -4.85 7.02 -8.04
N GLU A 49 -3.65 7.07 -7.45
CA GLU A 49 -2.82 8.28 -7.41
C GLU A 49 -2.44 8.79 -8.80
N THR A 50 -2.26 7.89 -9.77
CA THR A 50 -1.96 8.28 -11.16
C THR A 50 -3.17 8.84 -11.88
N VAL A 51 -4.34 8.21 -11.75
CA VAL A 51 -5.62 8.73 -12.28
C VAL A 51 -5.88 10.13 -11.73
N VAL A 52 -5.75 10.27 -10.42
CA VAL A 52 -6.04 11.51 -9.68
C VAL A 52 -5.06 12.62 -10.04
N ARG A 53 -3.76 12.31 -10.13
CA ARG A 53 -2.75 13.28 -10.57
C ARG A 53 -3.06 13.79 -11.97
N ARG A 54 -3.38 12.91 -12.93
CA ARG A 54 -3.71 13.32 -14.30
C ARG A 54 -4.99 14.16 -14.35
N ARG A 55 -5.96 13.94 -13.47
CA ARG A 55 -7.15 14.80 -13.32
C ARG A 55 -6.78 16.18 -12.78
N ALA A 56 -5.94 16.24 -11.75
CA ALA A 56 -5.43 17.49 -11.21
C ALA A 56 -4.60 18.29 -12.23
N ASP A 57 -3.72 17.61 -12.98
CA ASP A 57 -2.91 18.21 -14.06
C ASP A 57 -3.79 18.76 -15.19
N ALA A 58 -4.98 18.17 -15.41
CA ALA A 58 -6.00 18.66 -16.34
C ALA A 58 -6.89 19.77 -15.75
N GLY A 59 -6.59 20.27 -14.55
CA GLY A 59 -7.30 21.38 -13.90
C GLY A 59 -8.57 20.98 -13.14
N HIS A 60 -8.84 19.69 -12.96
CA HIS A 60 -9.99 19.26 -12.16
C HIS A 60 -9.67 19.35 -10.66
N PRO A 61 -10.57 19.91 -9.83
CA PRO A 61 -10.37 19.94 -8.39
C PRO A 61 -10.41 18.53 -7.81
N VAL A 62 -9.43 18.22 -6.97
CA VAL A 62 -9.28 16.91 -6.32
C VAL A 62 -9.39 17.07 -4.81
N LEU A 63 -10.26 16.27 -4.18
CA LEU A 63 -10.37 16.17 -2.73
C LEU A 63 -10.02 14.74 -2.31
N ARG A 64 -9.13 14.58 -1.32
CA ARG A 64 -8.75 13.26 -0.82
C ARG A 64 -9.35 13.04 0.57
N VAL A 65 -10.04 11.92 0.72
CA VAL A 65 -10.51 11.41 2.01
C VAL A 65 -9.38 10.53 2.56
N PRO A 66 -8.66 10.96 3.61
CA PRO A 66 -7.66 10.10 4.22
C PRO A 66 -8.36 8.93 4.93
N PRO A 67 -7.93 7.67 4.71
CA PRO A 67 -8.35 6.57 5.57
C PRO A 67 -7.92 6.91 7.00
N SER A 68 -8.88 6.96 7.93
CA SER A 68 -8.63 7.40 9.31
C SER A 68 -9.01 6.31 10.31
N PRO A 69 -8.42 5.10 10.21
CA PRO A 69 -8.71 4.04 11.17
C PRO A 69 -8.21 4.39 12.58
N TRP A 70 -7.29 5.35 12.70
CA TRP A 70 -6.82 5.95 13.94
C TRP A 70 -7.28 7.40 14.00
N SER A 71 -8.31 7.70 14.79
CA SER A 71 -8.86 9.06 14.90
C SER A 71 -9.16 9.44 16.34
N PRO A 72 -8.91 10.70 16.76
CA PRO A 72 -9.40 11.20 18.05
C PRO A 72 -10.92 11.39 18.05
N ARG A 73 -11.56 11.44 16.88
CA ARG A 73 -13.02 11.47 16.70
C ARG A 73 -13.39 10.70 15.44
N PRO A 74 -14.15 9.60 15.52
CA PRO A 74 -14.65 8.95 14.32
C PRO A 74 -15.45 9.97 13.50
N THR A 75 -14.99 10.29 12.29
CA THR A 75 -15.68 11.18 11.36
C THR A 75 -15.97 10.41 10.09
N THR A 76 -17.15 10.60 9.52
CA THR A 76 -17.46 10.00 8.22
C THR A 76 -16.61 10.65 7.12
N PRO A 77 -16.35 9.97 5.99
CA PRO A 77 -15.73 10.57 4.81
C PRO A 77 -16.39 11.87 4.39
N LEU A 78 -17.73 11.92 4.43
CA LEU A 78 -18.50 13.09 4.05
C LEU A 78 -18.23 14.29 4.97
N GLU A 79 -18.11 14.06 6.28
CA GLU A 79 -17.73 15.12 7.22
C GLU A 79 -16.32 15.67 6.95
N GLN A 80 -15.39 14.80 6.55
CA GLN A 80 -14.01 15.21 6.27
C GLN A 80 -13.89 16.16 5.07
N VAL A 81 -14.72 15.98 4.05
CA VAL A 81 -14.68 16.81 2.83
C VAL A 81 -15.86 17.77 2.69
N GLY A 82 -16.87 17.71 3.57
CA GLY A 82 -18.16 18.39 3.40
C GLY A 82 -18.06 19.91 3.17
N THR A 83 -17.22 20.60 3.95
CA THR A 83 -16.98 22.04 3.77
C THR A 83 -16.28 22.34 2.44
N LEU A 84 -15.35 21.51 1.98
CA LEU A 84 -14.68 21.75 0.70
C LEU A 84 -15.60 21.43 -0.47
N LEU A 85 -16.38 20.35 -0.34
CA LEU A 85 -17.41 19.98 -1.31
C LEU A 85 -18.42 21.10 -1.53
N SER A 86 -18.76 21.91 -0.52
CA SER A 86 -19.74 23.00 -0.68
C SER A 86 -19.21 24.21 -1.45
N HIS A 87 -17.90 24.31 -1.65
CA HIS A 87 -17.24 25.42 -2.35
C HIS A 87 -16.55 24.96 -3.64
N THR A 88 -16.76 23.71 -4.05
CA THR A 88 -16.08 23.11 -5.20
C THR A 88 -17.11 22.54 -6.15
N ASP A 89 -17.17 23.08 -7.35
CA ASP A 89 -18.01 22.54 -8.43
C ASP A 89 -17.33 21.32 -9.06
N SER A 90 -18.11 20.27 -9.31
CA SER A 90 -17.66 19.03 -9.98
C SER A 90 -16.32 18.46 -9.47
N PRO A 91 -16.14 18.22 -8.15
CA PRO A 91 -14.90 17.69 -7.60
C PRO A 91 -14.66 16.22 -8.00
N THR A 92 -13.40 15.83 -8.13
CA THR A 92 -12.99 14.43 -8.07
C THR A 92 -12.61 14.09 -6.62
N VAL A 93 -13.43 13.29 -5.95
CA VAL A 93 -13.15 12.82 -4.59
C VAL A 93 -12.44 11.48 -4.63
N VAL A 94 -11.44 11.29 -3.78
CA VAL A 94 -10.62 10.08 -3.75
C VAL A 94 -10.76 9.42 -2.38
N VAL A 95 -11.16 8.16 -2.39
CA VAL A 95 -11.19 7.30 -1.19
C VAL A 95 -10.27 6.13 -1.44
N ASP A 96 -9.07 6.17 -0.86
CA ASP A 96 -8.12 5.06 -0.92
C ASP A 96 -8.31 4.15 0.30
N ASP A 97 -8.01 2.87 0.15
CA ASP A 97 -8.28 1.83 1.15
C ASP A 97 -9.72 1.86 1.70
N ALA A 98 -10.70 1.98 0.79
CA ALA A 98 -12.10 2.14 1.14
C ALA A 98 -12.73 0.98 1.94
N HIS A 99 -12.06 -0.17 2.01
CA HIS A 99 -12.44 -1.30 2.89
C HIS A 99 -12.33 -0.95 4.38
N LEU A 100 -11.67 0.16 4.72
CA LEU A 100 -11.59 0.70 6.07
C LEU A 100 -12.77 1.63 6.42
N VAL A 101 -13.68 1.86 5.47
CA VAL A 101 -14.81 2.77 5.59
C VAL A 101 -16.11 1.98 5.46
N PRO A 102 -17.10 2.18 6.36
CA PRO A 102 -18.40 1.52 6.23
C PRO A 102 -19.08 1.84 4.88
N VAL A 103 -19.69 0.83 4.26
CA VAL A 103 -20.38 0.97 2.98
C VAL A 103 -21.44 2.10 2.98
N PRO A 104 -22.30 2.25 4.01
CA PRO A 104 -23.28 3.33 4.03
C PRO A 104 -22.66 4.74 4.01
N ASP A 105 -21.49 4.90 4.63
CA ASP A 105 -20.75 6.16 4.64
C ASP A 105 -20.15 6.47 3.25
N LEU A 106 -19.71 5.43 2.55
CA LEU A 106 -19.25 5.52 1.15
C LEU A 106 -20.40 5.93 0.21
N GLU A 107 -21.58 5.31 0.37
CA GLU A 107 -22.78 5.62 -0.42
C GLU A 107 -23.26 7.06 -0.19
N ALA A 108 -23.27 7.51 1.06
CA ALA A 108 -23.61 8.90 1.40
C ALA A 108 -22.64 9.90 0.76
N LEU A 109 -21.33 9.60 0.76
CA LEU A 109 -20.33 10.41 0.08
C LEU A 109 -20.56 10.44 -1.45
N LEU A 110 -20.78 9.29 -2.07
CA LEU A 110 -21.06 9.17 -3.51
C LEU A 110 -22.25 10.05 -3.91
N ALA A 111 -23.38 9.90 -3.21
CA ALA A 111 -24.59 10.66 -3.49
C ALA A 111 -24.37 12.17 -3.37
N ALA A 112 -23.64 12.62 -2.34
CA ALA A 112 -23.34 14.04 -2.12
C ALA A 112 -22.42 14.63 -3.21
N VAL A 113 -21.43 13.84 -3.67
CA VAL A 113 -20.48 14.26 -4.72
C VAL A 113 -21.15 14.29 -6.09
N GLU A 114 -21.89 13.24 -6.43
CA GLU A 114 -22.60 13.10 -7.71
C GLU A 114 -23.72 14.13 -7.85
N GLY A 115 -24.42 14.45 -6.76
CA GLY A 115 -25.41 15.54 -6.70
C GLY A 115 -24.83 16.93 -7.03
N ARG A 116 -23.50 17.09 -7.00
CA ARG A 116 -22.77 18.30 -7.42
C ARG A 116 -22.09 18.16 -8.78
N GLY A 117 -22.41 17.12 -9.53
CA GLY A 117 -21.74 16.80 -10.78
C GLY A 117 -20.27 16.39 -10.61
N GLY A 118 -19.85 16.07 -9.38
CA GLY A 118 -18.53 15.51 -9.09
C GLY A 118 -18.46 14.01 -9.38
N ARG A 119 -17.28 13.41 -9.16
CA ARG A 119 -17.03 11.98 -9.34
C ARG A 119 -16.16 11.44 -8.22
N VAL A 120 -16.28 10.15 -7.93
CA VAL A 120 -15.45 9.50 -6.91
C VAL A 120 -14.53 8.46 -7.54
N VAL A 121 -13.27 8.41 -7.07
CA VAL A 121 -12.31 7.35 -7.36
C VAL A 121 -12.10 6.56 -6.08
N ILE A 122 -12.47 5.29 -6.09
CA ILE A 122 -12.44 4.41 -4.93
C ILE A 122 -11.34 3.36 -5.13
N GLY A 123 -10.33 3.32 -4.27
CA GLY A 123 -9.37 2.23 -4.19
C GLY A 123 -9.79 1.23 -3.11
N VAL A 124 -9.95 -0.05 -3.44
CA VAL A 124 -10.45 -1.05 -2.48
C VAL A 124 -9.85 -2.45 -2.69
N HIS A 125 -9.92 -3.29 -1.65
CA HIS A 125 -9.63 -4.72 -1.73
C HIS A 125 -10.91 -5.53 -1.98
N PRO A 126 -10.84 -6.76 -2.53
CA PRO A 126 -12.04 -7.56 -2.76
C PRO A 126 -12.83 -7.82 -1.46
N GLY A 127 -14.15 -7.64 -1.49
CA GLY A 127 -15.04 -7.85 -0.33
C GLY A 127 -16.20 -6.86 -0.32
N ASP A 128 -15.91 -5.62 0.11
CA ASP A 128 -16.91 -4.56 0.30
C ASP A 128 -16.97 -3.65 -0.94
N LEU A 129 -17.74 -4.07 -1.94
CA LEU A 129 -17.94 -3.31 -3.17
C LEU A 129 -19.21 -2.44 -3.08
N VAL A 130 -19.11 -1.21 -3.58
CA VAL A 130 -20.28 -0.38 -3.87
C VAL A 130 -20.74 -0.63 -5.30
N ASP A 131 -22.01 -0.41 -5.60
CA ASP A 131 -22.57 -0.62 -6.95
C ASP A 131 -22.07 0.45 -7.93
N ARG A 132 -20.87 0.27 -8.49
CA ARG A 132 -20.20 1.20 -9.41
C ARG A 132 -19.37 0.44 -10.45
N ASP A 133 -18.95 1.16 -11.49
CA ASP A 133 -18.06 0.61 -12.52
C ASP A 133 -16.72 0.18 -11.91
N VAL A 134 -16.37 -1.09 -12.15
CA VAL A 134 -15.21 -1.74 -11.54
C VAL A 134 -14.06 -1.92 -12.53
N VAL A 135 -12.88 -1.43 -12.15
CA VAL A 135 -11.60 -1.72 -12.79
C VAL A 135 -10.81 -2.68 -11.92
N HIS A 136 -10.74 -3.93 -12.35
CA HIS A 136 -9.95 -4.95 -11.65
C HIS A 136 -8.46 -4.82 -11.96
N LEU A 137 -7.62 -4.94 -10.93
CA LEU A 137 -6.18 -5.02 -11.04
C LEU A 137 -5.71 -6.47 -10.93
N PRO A 138 -5.43 -7.16 -12.07
CA PRO A 138 -4.84 -8.49 -12.03
C PRO A 138 -3.40 -8.43 -11.53
N GLY A 139 -2.73 -9.58 -11.40
CA GLY A 139 -1.27 -9.61 -11.33
C GLY A 139 -0.63 -8.92 -12.55
N LEU A 140 0.56 -8.34 -12.38
CA LEU A 140 1.33 -7.81 -13.50
C LEU A 140 1.62 -8.90 -14.55
N PRO A 141 1.47 -8.59 -15.86
CA PRO A 141 1.88 -9.49 -16.91
C PRO A 141 3.41 -9.66 -16.94
N ARG A 142 3.88 -10.77 -17.51
CA ARG A 142 5.32 -11.11 -17.55
C ARG A 142 6.17 -9.98 -18.16
N ASP A 143 5.69 -9.31 -19.20
CA ASP A 143 6.43 -8.18 -19.79
C ASP A 143 6.57 -6.98 -18.85
N ALA A 144 5.58 -6.74 -17.99
CA ALA A 144 5.68 -5.71 -16.96
C ALA A 144 6.67 -6.12 -15.85
N VAL A 145 6.70 -7.42 -15.49
CA VAL A 145 7.73 -7.97 -14.58
C VAL A 145 9.13 -7.78 -15.18
N ARG A 146 9.31 -8.07 -16.47
CA ARG A 146 10.58 -7.81 -17.18
C ARG A 146 11.00 -6.35 -17.10
N ARG A 147 10.08 -5.40 -17.32
CA ARG A 147 10.37 -3.95 -17.22
C ARG A 147 10.75 -3.51 -15.80
N LEU A 148 10.12 -4.09 -14.78
CA LEU A 148 10.50 -3.82 -13.39
C LEU A 148 11.89 -4.38 -13.08
N LEU A 149 12.20 -5.58 -13.56
CA LEU A 149 13.52 -6.17 -13.44
C LEU A 149 14.57 -5.34 -14.17
N GLU A 150 14.30 -4.90 -15.41
CA GLU A 150 15.16 -3.99 -16.18
C GLU A 150 15.48 -2.71 -15.41
N SER A 151 14.47 -2.10 -14.79
CA SER A 151 14.67 -0.92 -13.96
C SER A 151 15.51 -1.20 -12.72
N ALA A 152 15.48 -2.41 -12.17
CA ALA A 152 16.25 -2.79 -10.99
C ALA A 152 17.70 -3.16 -11.34
N LEU A 153 17.93 -3.79 -12.49
CA LEU A 153 19.25 -4.16 -13.00
C LEU A 153 19.98 -2.96 -13.64
N GLY A 154 19.25 -1.98 -14.16
CA GLY A 154 19.81 -0.86 -14.92
C GLY A 154 20.14 -1.20 -16.38
N HIS A 155 19.79 -2.42 -16.83
CA HIS A 155 19.90 -2.86 -18.21
C HIS A 155 18.77 -3.81 -18.57
N ARG A 156 18.54 -4.00 -19.87
CA ARG A 156 17.53 -4.94 -20.37
C ARG A 156 17.95 -6.38 -20.03
N PRO A 157 17.04 -7.22 -19.48
CA PRO A 157 17.34 -8.62 -19.23
C PRO A 157 17.69 -9.38 -20.51
N GLY A 158 18.79 -10.13 -20.47
CA GLY A 158 19.24 -11.00 -21.57
C GLY A 158 18.57 -12.38 -21.54
N LEU A 159 18.94 -13.25 -22.48
CA LEU A 159 18.41 -14.63 -22.57
C LEU A 159 18.65 -15.44 -21.28
N SER A 160 19.81 -15.28 -20.65
CA SER A 160 20.14 -15.95 -19.38
C SER A 160 19.29 -15.49 -18.19
N GLU A 161 18.68 -14.30 -18.28
CA GLU A 161 17.87 -13.71 -17.21
C GLU A 161 16.37 -13.93 -17.42
N GLU A 162 15.98 -14.58 -18.52
CA GLU A 162 14.58 -14.94 -18.78
C GLU A 162 14.02 -15.93 -17.76
N LEU A 163 14.86 -16.80 -17.19
CA LEU A 163 14.48 -17.67 -16.07
C LEU A 163 14.18 -16.86 -14.81
N LEU A 164 14.93 -15.77 -14.56
CA LEU A 164 14.68 -14.87 -13.44
C LEU A 164 13.34 -14.14 -13.63
N VAL A 165 13.05 -13.64 -14.84
CA VAL A 165 11.75 -13.04 -15.18
C VAL A 165 10.60 -14.04 -14.98
N ALA A 166 10.74 -15.26 -15.51
CA ALA A 166 9.73 -16.30 -15.41
C ALA A 166 9.50 -16.74 -13.95
N GLY A 167 10.58 -16.93 -13.20
CA GLY A 167 10.55 -17.29 -11.78
C GLY A 167 9.85 -16.23 -10.95
N LEU A 168 10.25 -14.97 -11.09
CA LEU A 168 9.63 -13.83 -10.40
C LEU A 168 8.13 -13.71 -10.76
N ALA A 169 7.79 -13.78 -12.04
CA ALA A 169 6.39 -13.71 -12.48
C ALA A 169 5.54 -14.84 -11.89
N ARG A 170 6.11 -16.06 -11.82
CA ARG A 170 5.42 -17.25 -11.29
C ARG A 170 5.22 -17.17 -9.78
N VAL A 171 6.27 -16.90 -9.00
CA VAL A 171 6.18 -16.93 -7.52
C VAL A 171 5.39 -15.75 -6.97
N THR A 172 5.53 -14.58 -7.57
CA THR A 172 4.81 -13.39 -7.13
C THR A 172 3.42 -13.30 -7.70
N ARG A 173 3.09 -14.11 -8.73
CA ARG A 173 1.87 -13.99 -9.54
C ARG A 173 1.63 -12.54 -10.03
N GLY A 174 2.72 -11.79 -10.24
CA GLY A 174 2.64 -10.38 -10.64
C GLY A 174 2.24 -9.40 -9.53
N HIS A 175 2.27 -9.79 -8.24
CA HIS A 175 2.01 -8.86 -7.13
C HIS A 175 3.15 -7.84 -7.00
N VAL A 176 2.83 -6.57 -7.25
CA VAL A 176 3.81 -5.46 -7.33
C VAL A 176 4.63 -5.31 -6.06
N SER A 177 3.99 -5.34 -4.89
CA SER A 177 4.73 -5.19 -3.62
C SER A 177 5.65 -6.36 -3.35
N HIS A 178 5.28 -7.58 -3.74
CA HIS A 178 6.12 -8.76 -3.57
C HIS A 178 7.32 -8.68 -4.54
N LEU A 179 7.05 -8.34 -5.80
CA LEU A 179 8.09 -8.10 -6.81
C LEU A 179 9.09 -7.04 -6.35
N ARG A 180 8.63 -5.87 -5.89
CA ARG A 180 9.52 -4.79 -5.42
C ARG A 180 10.40 -5.23 -4.26
N ALA A 181 9.89 -6.04 -3.35
CA ALA A 181 10.68 -6.57 -2.24
C ALA A 181 11.75 -7.57 -2.71
N LEU A 182 11.43 -8.44 -3.68
CA LEU A 182 12.40 -9.38 -4.27
C LEU A 182 13.42 -8.70 -5.19
N LEU A 183 13.10 -7.51 -5.71
CA LEU A 183 13.99 -6.69 -6.53
C LEU A 183 14.93 -5.80 -5.71
N GLU A 184 14.89 -5.86 -4.38
CA GLU A 184 15.92 -5.22 -3.55
C GLU A 184 17.31 -5.79 -3.90
N PRO A 185 18.37 -4.95 -3.98
CA PRO A 185 19.65 -5.35 -4.57
C PRO A 185 20.27 -6.63 -3.99
N GLU A 186 20.12 -6.85 -2.68
CA GLU A 186 20.66 -8.03 -2.00
C GLU A 186 19.88 -9.31 -2.36
N VAL A 187 18.55 -9.24 -2.39
CA VAL A 187 17.67 -10.37 -2.73
C VAL A 187 17.82 -10.69 -4.21
N LEU A 188 17.78 -9.66 -5.06
CA LEU A 188 17.94 -9.81 -6.49
C LEU A 188 19.27 -10.47 -6.87
N ARG A 189 20.37 -10.07 -6.22
CA ARG A 189 21.68 -10.69 -6.45
C ARG A 189 21.69 -12.18 -6.09
N ALA A 190 21.07 -12.56 -4.98
CA ALA A 190 20.96 -13.96 -4.58
C ALA A 190 20.11 -14.77 -5.57
N LEU A 191 18.96 -14.24 -5.98
CA LEU A 191 18.07 -14.87 -6.97
C LEU A 191 18.72 -14.99 -8.35
N ALA A 192 19.43 -13.95 -8.81
CA ALA A 192 20.16 -13.97 -10.06
C ALA A 192 21.29 -15.01 -10.04
N GLY A 193 22.02 -15.14 -8.92
CA GLY A 193 23.04 -16.17 -8.75
C GLY A 193 22.48 -17.59 -8.71
N LEU A 194 21.26 -17.79 -8.23
CA LEU A 194 20.55 -19.07 -8.32
C LEU A 194 20.11 -19.35 -9.77
N ALA A 195 19.46 -18.39 -10.42
CA ALA A 195 19.00 -18.52 -11.80
C ALA A 195 20.13 -18.71 -12.82
N ALA A 196 21.33 -18.18 -12.54
CA ALA A 196 22.49 -18.39 -13.41
C ALA A 196 23.08 -19.81 -13.32
N ARG A 197 22.81 -20.54 -12.22
CA ARG A 197 23.32 -21.89 -11.99
C ARG A 197 22.30 -22.98 -12.29
N GLU A 198 21.03 -22.63 -12.28
CA GLU A 198 19.91 -23.55 -12.49
C GLU A 198 19.27 -23.29 -13.86
N GLN A 199 18.99 -24.37 -14.61
CA GLN A 199 18.35 -24.26 -15.92
C GLN A 199 16.87 -24.64 -15.88
N ASP A 200 16.42 -25.28 -14.79
CA ASP A 200 15.04 -25.67 -14.58
C ASP A 200 14.26 -24.64 -13.74
N LEU A 201 13.20 -24.10 -14.33
CA LEU A 201 12.30 -23.17 -13.64
C LEU A 201 11.59 -23.82 -12.44
N ASP A 202 11.31 -25.13 -12.49
CA ASP A 202 10.62 -25.81 -11.40
C ASP A 202 11.55 -26.00 -10.19
N ALA A 203 12.86 -26.23 -10.42
CA ALA A 203 13.87 -26.24 -9.37
C ALA A 203 14.03 -24.87 -8.68
N LEU A 204 13.82 -23.77 -9.40
CA LEU A 204 13.87 -22.40 -8.85
C LEU A 204 12.63 -22.00 -8.04
N ARG A 205 11.53 -22.75 -8.15
CA ARG A 205 10.22 -22.35 -7.58
C ARG A 205 10.28 -22.12 -6.07
N THR A 206 10.80 -23.08 -5.32
CA THR A 206 10.87 -23.00 -3.85
C THR A 206 11.85 -21.93 -3.39
N PRO A 207 13.12 -21.90 -3.86
CA PRO A 207 14.05 -20.83 -3.49
C PRO A 207 13.53 -19.42 -3.75
N PHE A 208 12.83 -19.21 -4.88
CA PHE A 208 12.26 -17.91 -5.21
C PHE A 208 11.08 -17.54 -4.30
N ALA A 209 10.22 -18.51 -3.96
CA ALA A 209 9.09 -18.29 -3.06
C ALA A 209 9.56 -17.96 -1.63
N ASP A 210 10.63 -18.61 -1.17
CA ASP A 210 11.15 -18.47 0.19
C ASP A 210 12.13 -17.31 0.36
N ALA A 211 12.63 -16.72 -0.72
CA ALA A 211 13.66 -15.68 -0.68
C ALA A 211 13.24 -14.46 0.16
N LEU A 212 11.99 -13.98 -0.01
CA LEU A 212 11.50 -12.85 0.77
C LEU A 212 11.41 -13.20 2.26
N ALA A 213 10.89 -14.39 2.58
CA ALA A 213 10.76 -14.86 3.95
C ALA A 213 12.12 -15.03 4.63
N THR A 214 13.04 -15.70 3.96
CA THR A 214 14.41 -15.93 4.42
C THR A 214 15.11 -14.60 4.71
N ARG A 215 15.07 -13.64 3.77
CA ARG A 215 15.69 -12.32 3.98
C ARG A 215 15.05 -11.58 5.14
N THR A 216 13.72 -11.55 5.21
CA THR A 216 12.97 -10.81 6.24
C THR A 216 13.24 -11.38 7.63
N HIS A 217 13.21 -12.71 7.78
CA HIS A 217 13.51 -13.36 9.06
C HIS A 217 14.96 -13.14 9.50
N ALA A 218 15.91 -13.18 8.56
CA ALA A 218 17.30 -12.83 8.86
C ALA A 218 17.41 -11.39 9.37
N THR A 219 16.76 -10.41 8.71
CA THR A 219 16.77 -9.02 9.19
C THR A 219 16.18 -8.88 10.59
N LEU A 220 15.08 -9.57 10.87
CA LEU A 220 14.43 -9.51 12.18
C LEU A 220 15.24 -10.20 13.28
N ALA A 221 16.03 -11.23 12.93
CA ALA A 221 16.91 -11.92 13.85
C ALA A 221 18.13 -11.07 14.25
N ASP A 222 18.57 -10.19 13.35
CA ASP A 222 19.69 -9.25 13.61
C ASP A 222 19.27 -8.06 14.51
N LEU A 223 17.96 -7.85 14.71
CA LEU A 223 17.44 -6.82 15.61
C LEU A 223 17.41 -7.31 17.07
N ASP A 224 17.68 -6.37 17.99
CA ASP A 224 17.35 -6.58 19.40
C ASP A 224 15.84 -6.78 19.61
N GLU A 225 15.48 -7.38 20.74
CA GLU A 225 14.10 -7.77 21.05
C GLU A 225 13.12 -6.60 21.00
N ASP A 226 13.50 -5.44 21.55
CA ASP A 226 12.66 -4.25 21.56
C ASP A 226 12.45 -3.69 20.15
N SER A 227 13.50 -3.66 19.33
CA SER A 227 13.43 -3.19 17.93
C SER A 227 12.62 -4.14 17.05
N ARG A 228 12.69 -5.45 17.30
CA ARG A 228 11.84 -6.46 16.65
C ARG A 228 10.38 -6.29 17.05
N LEU A 229 10.10 -6.02 18.33
CA LEU A 229 8.75 -5.71 18.80
C LEU A 229 8.23 -4.41 18.16
N ALA A 230 9.06 -3.37 18.06
CA ALA A 230 8.70 -2.13 17.38
C ALA A 230 8.31 -2.35 15.91
N ALA A 231 9.09 -3.13 15.15
CA ALA A 231 8.72 -3.51 13.79
C ALA A 231 7.39 -4.29 13.74
N SER A 232 7.15 -5.16 14.72
CA SER A 232 5.89 -5.93 14.84
C SER A 232 4.69 -5.02 15.12
N ILE A 233 4.85 -4.02 16.01
CA ILE A 233 3.85 -2.99 16.29
C ILE A 233 3.46 -2.25 15.01
N VAL A 234 4.45 -1.78 14.23
CA VAL A 234 4.18 -1.11 12.94
C VAL A 234 3.46 -2.05 11.96
N ALA A 235 3.78 -3.35 11.98
CA ALA A 235 3.11 -4.31 11.10
C ALA A 235 1.63 -4.45 11.43
N VAL A 236 1.30 -4.50 12.73
CA VAL A 236 -0.07 -4.61 13.25
C VAL A 236 -0.83 -3.29 13.07
N ALA A 237 -0.19 -2.14 13.27
CA ALA A 237 -0.85 -0.83 13.24
C ALA A 237 -1.39 -0.43 11.85
N GLY A 238 -0.81 -1.00 10.79
CA GLY A 238 -1.17 -0.70 9.41
C GLY A 238 -0.47 0.54 8.83
N PRO A 239 -0.60 0.75 7.51
CA PRO A 239 0.11 1.82 6.80
C PRO A 239 -0.35 3.24 7.16
N HIS A 240 -1.52 3.38 7.80
CA HIS A 240 -2.14 4.67 8.15
C HIS A 240 -1.97 5.04 9.62
N ALA A 241 -1.13 4.32 10.36
CA ALA A 241 -0.85 4.63 11.76
C ALA A 241 -0.13 5.98 11.89
N PRO A 242 -0.64 6.93 12.70
CA PRO A 242 0.04 8.20 12.93
C PRO A 242 1.43 8.01 13.56
N GLY A 243 2.39 8.88 13.21
CA GLY A 243 3.74 8.85 13.77
C GLY A 243 3.78 8.88 15.29
N ALA A 244 3.07 9.84 15.88
CA ALA A 244 3.01 10.00 17.33
C ALA A 244 2.45 8.76 18.05
N LEU A 245 1.50 8.04 17.43
CA LEU A 245 1.00 6.76 17.96
C LEU A 245 2.11 5.72 17.98
N LEU A 246 2.83 5.57 16.87
CA LEU A 246 3.92 4.60 16.75
C LEU A 246 5.08 4.94 17.68
N ASP A 247 5.45 6.22 17.77
CA ASP A 247 6.51 6.69 18.67
C ASP A 247 6.17 6.39 20.14
N ALA A 248 4.90 6.60 20.55
CA ALA A 248 4.42 6.30 21.90
C ALA A 248 4.33 4.79 22.17
N ALA A 249 3.92 3.99 21.18
CA ALA A 249 3.72 2.55 21.35
C ALA A 249 5.03 1.75 21.28
N ALA A 250 5.92 2.11 20.35
CA ALA A 250 7.10 1.33 19.99
C ALA A 250 8.42 1.92 20.49
N GLY A 251 8.47 3.22 20.79
CA GLY A 251 9.69 3.93 21.16
C GLY A 251 10.48 4.42 19.93
N ILE A 252 10.94 5.68 19.99
CA ILE A 252 11.61 6.37 18.88
C ILE A 252 12.92 5.67 18.50
N ASP A 253 13.71 5.25 19.48
CA ASP A 253 15.03 4.65 19.25
C ASP A 253 14.90 3.25 18.61
N GLN A 254 13.93 2.46 19.07
CA GLN A 254 13.63 1.15 18.51
C GLN A 254 13.14 1.25 17.06
N LEU A 255 12.27 2.24 16.77
CA LEU A 255 11.84 2.55 15.41
C LEU A 255 13.00 3.05 14.55
N ALA A 256 13.97 3.78 15.11
CA ALA A 256 15.19 4.18 14.40
C ALA A 256 16.04 2.97 14.00
N ARG A 257 16.27 2.02 14.90
CA ARG A 257 17.02 0.79 14.60
C ARG A 257 16.36 -0.06 13.53
N ALA A 258 15.03 -0.22 13.57
CA ALA A 258 14.29 -0.93 12.53
C ALA A 258 14.36 -0.25 11.15
N ARG A 259 14.52 1.08 11.11
CA ARG A 259 14.79 1.85 9.87
C ARG A 259 16.23 1.68 9.39
N GLU A 260 17.21 1.69 10.29
CA GLU A 260 18.62 1.43 9.96
C GLU A 260 18.81 0.03 9.38
N ALA A 261 18.07 -0.96 9.89
CA ALA A 261 17.98 -2.31 9.33
C ALA A 261 17.21 -2.39 8.00
N ARG A 262 16.71 -1.27 7.49
CA ARG A 262 15.96 -1.13 6.22
C ARG A 262 14.68 -1.97 6.15
N LEU A 263 14.04 -2.28 7.28
CA LEU A 263 12.70 -2.85 7.30
C LEU A 263 11.64 -1.74 7.14
N LEU A 264 11.85 -0.66 7.89
CA LEU A 264 10.97 0.50 7.92
C LEU A 264 11.55 1.67 7.13
N GLU A 265 10.67 2.55 6.68
CA GLU A 265 10.99 3.88 6.17
C GLU A 265 10.10 4.93 6.84
N ARG A 266 10.60 6.16 6.87
CA ARG A 266 9.83 7.32 7.32
C ARG A 266 9.15 7.95 6.11
N HIS A 267 7.84 8.17 6.21
CA HIS A 267 7.05 8.85 5.18
C HIS A 267 6.30 10.01 5.81
N GLY A 268 6.82 11.23 5.64
CA GLY A 268 6.36 12.39 6.41
C GLY A 268 6.55 12.16 7.91
N GLU A 269 5.45 12.20 8.65
CA GLU A 269 5.46 11.97 10.10
C GLU A 269 5.25 10.50 10.49
N THR A 270 4.89 9.60 9.57
CA THR A 270 4.63 8.19 9.91
C THR A 270 5.83 7.27 9.64
N HIS A 271 5.80 6.08 10.27
CA HIS A 271 6.70 4.96 9.99
C HIS A 271 5.93 3.85 9.31
N ARG A 272 6.46 3.32 8.20
CA ARG A 272 5.84 2.23 7.46
C ARG A 272 6.88 1.22 6.99
N TYR A 273 6.44 0.01 6.70
CA TYR A 273 7.31 -0.93 5.99
C TYR A 273 7.62 -0.42 4.59
N ARG A 274 8.86 -0.60 4.14
CA ARG A 274 9.27 -0.25 2.76
C ARG A 274 8.43 -0.97 1.71
N HIS A 275 8.00 -2.20 2.03
CA HIS A 275 7.18 -3.04 1.16
C HIS A 275 6.01 -3.65 1.95
N ALA A 276 4.79 -3.49 1.45
CA ALA A 276 3.59 -4.08 2.06
C ALA A 276 3.68 -5.61 2.17
N ALA A 277 4.29 -6.28 1.19
CA ALA A 277 4.52 -7.73 1.23
C ALA A 277 5.39 -8.16 2.42
N VAL A 278 6.38 -7.34 2.83
CA VAL A 278 7.20 -7.60 4.02
C VAL A 278 6.35 -7.42 5.27
N ARG A 279 5.57 -6.34 5.38
CA ARG A 279 4.61 -6.14 6.47
C ARG A 279 3.68 -7.35 6.64
N ASP A 280 3.06 -7.79 5.53
CA ASP A 280 2.08 -8.87 5.56
C ASP A 280 2.70 -10.22 5.91
N LEU A 281 3.95 -10.44 5.52
CA LEU A 281 4.73 -11.58 5.97
C LEU A 281 4.97 -11.50 7.48
N VAL A 282 5.53 -10.39 7.98
CA VAL A 282 5.81 -10.22 9.42
C VAL A 282 4.55 -10.41 10.24
N ARG A 283 3.46 -9.72 9.90
CA ARG A 283 2.17 -9.79 10.61
C ARG A 283 1.63 -11.23 10.72
N ARG A 284 1.72 -12.02 9.64
CA ARG A 284 1.22 -13.41 9.61
C ARG A 284 2.12 -14.39 10.35
N SER A 285 3.39 -14.04 10.51
CA SER A 285 4.40 -14.86 11.19
C SER A 285 4.57 -14.49 12.66
N LEU A 286 3.81 -13.52 13.19
CA LEU A 286 3.91 -13.13 14.59
C LEU A 286 3.42 -14.24 15.53
N PRO A 287 4.21 -14.62 16.55
CA PRO A 287 3.73 -15.40 17.68
C PRO A 287 2.52 -14.72 18.36
N VAL A 288 1.63 -15.51 18.96
CA VAL A 288 0.37 -15.02 19.55
C VAL A 288 0.62 -14.03 20.69
N ASP A 289 1.63 -14.30 21.51
CA ASP A 289 2.10 -13.45 22.61
C ASP A 289 2.64 -12.11 22.10
N VAL A 290 3.47 -12.12 21.04
CA VAL A 290 3.99 -10.89 20.42
C VAL A 290 2.85 -10.08 19.79
N LEU A 291 1.88 -10.73 19.16
CA LEU A 291 0.70 -10.06 18.60
C LEU A 291 -0.15 -9.41 19.70
N ALA A 292 -0.33 -10.08 20.84
CA ALA A 292 -1.05 -9.54 21.99
C ALA A 292 -0.33 -8.33 22.59
N GLU A 293 0.98 -8.42 22.78
CA GLU A 293 1.81 -7.31 23.28
C GLU A 293 1.77 -6.11 22.33
N ALA A 294 1.90 -6.34 21.01
CA ALA A 294 1.84 -5.28 20.01
C ALA A 294 0.49 -4.53 20.05
N ARG A 295 -0.62 -5.27 20.18
CA ARG A 295 -1.97 -4.68 20.32
C ARG A 295 -2.13 -3.91 21.62
N TRP A 296 -1.61 -4.45 22.73
CA TRP A 296 -1.65 -3.77 24.02
C TRP A 296 -0.90 -2.44 23.97
N ARG A 297 0.32 -2.42 23.43
CA ARG A 297 1.12 -1.18 23.27
C ARG A 297 0.45 -0.16 22.36
N LEU A 298 -0.20 -0.60 21.28
CA LEU A 298 -0.99 0.28 20.43
C LEU A 298 -2.18 0.90 21.18
N GLY A 299 -2.84 0.14 22.05
CA GLY A 299 -3.87 0.67 22.95
C GLY A 299 -3.35 1.74 23.91
N VAL A 300 -2.20 1.49 24.55
CA VAL A 300 -1.55 2.46 25.44
C VAL A 300 -1.12 3.71 24.68
N GLY A 301 -0.49 3.56 23.51
CA GLY A 301 -0.08 4.66 22.65
C GLY A 301 -1.27 5.50 22.15
N ALA A 302 -2.39 4.84 21.80
CA ALA A 302 -3.61 5.52 21.39
C ALA A 302 -4.19 6.36 22.53
N GLN A 303 -4.25 5.83 23.75
CA GLN A 303 -4.67 6.58 24.94
C GLN A 303 -3.76 7.79 25.20
N ALA A 304 -2.45 7.59 25.14
CA ALA A 304 -1.47 8.66 25.37
C ALA A 304 -1.56 9.79 24.33
N THR A 305 -2.01 9.49 23.11
CA THR A 305 -2.14 10.44 22.00
C THR A 305 -3.57 10.94 21.79
N GLY A 306 -4.52 10.52 22.64
CA GLY A 306 -5.93 10.91 22.52
C GLY A 306 -6.65 10.32 21.31
N LEU A 307 -6.15 9.22 20.75
CA LEU A 307 -6.75 8.49 19.63
C LEU A 307 -7.66 7.37 20.14
N HIS A 308 -8.74 7.11 19.40
CA HIS A 308 -9.53 5.91 19.60
C HIS A 308 -8.86 4.72 18.90
N HIS A 309 -8.86 3.56 19.57
CA HIS A 309 -8.35 2.31 19.04
C HIS A 309 -9.25 1.83 17.89
N ALA A 310 -8.66 1.49 16.73
CA ALA A 310 -9.40 0.87 15.63
C ALA A 310 -10.04 -0.44 16.11
N PRO A 311 -11.30 -0.76 15.76
CA PRO A 311 -11.91 -2.02 16.18
C PRO A 311 -11.05 -3.22 15.81
N ALA A 312 -11.00 -4.21 16.70
CA ALA A 312 -10.23 -5.43 16.50
C ALA A 312 -10.69 -6.13 15.20
N GLY A 313 -9.81 -6.22 14.20
CA GLY A 313 -10.10 -6.86 12.91
C GLY A 313 -9.77 -6.03 11.66
N VAL A 314 -9.34 -4.78 11.81
CA VAL A 314 -9.21 -3.82 10.70
C VAL A 314 -7.84 -3.85 9.96
N PHE A 315 -6.84 -4.61 10.42
CA PHE A 315 -5.47 -4.57 9.85
C PHE A 315 -4.79 -5.91 9.63
#